data_AF-A0A9P6A5H0-F1
#
_entry.id   AF-A0A9P6A5H0-F1
#
_cell.length_a   1.000
_cell.length_b   1.000
_cell.length_c   1.000
_cell.angle_alpha   90.00
_cell.angle_beta   90.00
_cell.angle_gamma   90.00
#
_symmetry.space_group_name_H-M   'P 1'
#
loop_
_entity.id
_entity.type
_entity.pdbx_description
1 polymer ?
#
loop_
_entity_poly.entity_id
_entity_poly.type
_entity_poly.pdbx_seq_one_letter_code
_entity_poly.pdbx_strand_id
1 'polypeptide(L)'
;MIPSTLEMWYLHAPDRSVPYGVTMKAVDELYKVGHFKRFGIGNYAAWEVTEIVGICKANGYILPTIYQGIYNLNAIHHSVEPELFPCLRNFGISFYGFNPRTYSSFFQQP
;
A
#
# COMPACT_ATOMS: atom_id res chain seq x y z
N MET A 1 22.69 -9.49 -14.47
CA MET A 1 22.98 -9.36 -13.03
C MET A 1 21.68 -8.92 -12.36
N ILE A 2 21.06 -9.79 -11.58
CA ILE A 2 19.81 -9.45 -10.87
C ILE A 2 20.20 -8.49 -9.74
N PRO A 3 19.57 -7.31 -9.61
CA PRO A 3 19.89 -6.39 -8.52
C PRO A 3 19.62 -7.06 -7.17
N SER A 4 20.54 -6.91 -6.22
CA SER A 4 20.46 -7.49 -4.87
C SER A 4 19.41 -6.82 -3.98
N THR A 5 18.87 -5.68 -4.41
CA THR A 5 17.91 -4.86 -3.68
C THR A 5 16.68 -4.62 -4.54
N LEU A 6 15.49 -4.86 -3.99
CA LEU A 6 14.23 -4.61 -4.66
C LEU A 6 13.96 -3.09 -4.71
N GLU A 7 13.46 -2.61 -5.83
CA GLU A 7 13.06 -1.19 -5.92
C GLU A 7 11.80 -0.93 -5.10
N MET A 8 10.82 -1.83 -5.19
CA MET A 8 9.53 -1.73 -4.52
C MET A 8 9.15 -3.09 -3.94
N TRP A 9 8.61 -3.07 -2.73
CA TRP A 9 8.09 -4.25 -2.05
C TRP A 9 6.66 -3.99 -1.56
N TYR A 10 5.77 -4.95 -1.81
CA TYR A 10 4.34 -4.81 -1.60
C TYR A 10 3.78 -5.89 -0.68
N LEU A 11 2.91 -5.49 0.26
CA LEU A 11 2.03 -6.43 0.93
C LEU A 11 0.80 -6.70 0.05
N HIS A 12 0.68 -7.93 -0.45
CA HIS A 12 -0.35 -8.31 -1.43
C HIS A 12 -1.79 -8.29 -0.90
N ALA A 13 -1.99 -8.65 0.36
CA ALA A 13 -3.30 -8.67 1.01
C ALA A 13 -3.14 -8.57 2.53
N PRO A 14 -4.17 -8.08 3.25
CA PRO A 14 -4.19 -8.09 4.71
C PRO A 14 -4.28 -9.51 5.24
N ASP A 15 -3.31 -9.90 6.05
CA ASP A 15 -3.45 -11.05 6.94
C ASP A 15 -4.04 -10.57 8.27
N ARG A 16 -5.34 -10.82 8.47
CA ARG A 16 -6.08 -10.42 9.67
C ARG A 16 -5.81 -11.32 10.88
N SER A 17 -5.06 -12.40 10.71
CA SER A 17 -4.66 -13.27 11.82
C SER A 17 -3.47 -12.70 12.60
N VAL A 18 -2.73 -11.76 12.01
CA VAL A 18 -1.54 -11.14 12.59
C VAL A 18 -1.79 -9.66 12.88
N PRO A 19 -1.44 -9.15 14.08
CA PRO A 19 -1.54 -7.72 14.37
C PRO A 19 -0.66 -6.89 13.42
N TYR A 20 -1.21 -5.81 12.85
CA TYR A 20 -0.49 -4.97 11.88
C TYR A 20 0.83 -4.41 12.42
N GLY A 21 0.93 -4.17 13.74
CA GLY A 21 2.18 -3.72 14.38
C GLY A 21 3.33 -4.71 14.24
N VAL A 22 3.06 -6.02 14.30
CA VAL A 22 4.08 -7.06 14.12
C VAL A 22 4.56 -7.05 12.67
N THR A 23 3.62 -6.99 11.73
CA THR A 23 3.93 -6.91 10.30
C THR A 23 4.77 -5.66 10.02
N MET A 24 4.33 -4.47 10.44
CA MET A 24 5.03 -3.21 10.16
C MET A 24 6.43 -3.18 10.78
N LYS A 25 6.62 -3.77 11.96
CA LYS A 25 7.96 -3.92 12.55
C LYS A 25 8.88 -4.77 11.67
N ALA A 26 8.40 -5.91 11.18
CA ALA A 26 9.19 -6.77 10.30
C ALA A 26 9.52 -6.06 8.97
N VAL A 27 8.58 -5.29 8.42
CA VAL A 27 8.80 -4.46 7.22
C VAL A 27 9.91 -3.43 7.46
N ASP A 28 9.87 -2.74 8.59
CA ASP A 28 10.87 -1.73 8.95
C ASP A 28 12.27 -2.34 9.14
N GLU A 29 12.36 -3.52 9.76
CA GLU A 29 13.62 -4.27 9.88
C GLU A 29 14.21 -4.61 8.51
N LEU A 30 13.39 -5.11 7.57
CA LEU A 30 13.81 -5.40 6.20
C LEU A 30 14.22 -4.14 5.42
N TYR A 31 13.55 -3.01 5.67
CA TYR A 31 13.90 -1.72 5.10
C TYR A 31 15.28 -1.23 5.60
N LYS A 32 15.52 -1.34 6.92
CA LYS A 32 16.80 -0.96 7.55
C LYS A 32 17.98 -1.80 7.05
N VAL A 33 17.75 -3.08 6.74
CA VAL A 33 18.77 -3.95 6.14
C VAL A 33 19.03 -3.59 4.66
N GLY A 34 18.14 -2.82 4.02
CA GLY A 34 18.29 -2.36 2.65
C GLY A 34 17.82 -3.37 1.61
N HIS A 35 16.89 -4.27 1.97
CA HIS A 35 16.32 -5.24 1.04
C HIS A 35 15.40 -4.61 0.00
N PHE A 36 14.76 -3.49 0.33
CA PHE A 36 13.92 -2.74 -0.60
C PHE A 36 14.02 -1.23 -0.37
N LYS A 37 13.71 -0.44 -1.41
CA LYS A 37 13.75 1.03 -1.35
C LYS A 37 12.40 1.68 -1.06
N ARG A 38 11.31 1.08 -1.54
CA ARG A 38 9.95 1.63 -1.39
C ARG A 38 8.99 0.56 -0.87
N PHE A 39 8.13 0.98 0.04
CA PHE A 39 7.09 0.15 0.62
C PHE A 39 5.72 0.47 -0.01
N GLY A 40 4.96 -0.57 -0.34
CA GLY A 40 3.59 -0.48 -0.79
C GLY A 40 2.68 -1.53 -0.14
N ILE A 41 1.38 -1.27 -0.21
CA ILE A 41 0.33 -2.13 0.35
C ILE A 41 -0.76 -2.33 -0.69
N GLY A 42 -1.50 -3.43 -0.64
CA GLY A 42 -2.56 -3.68 -1.60
C GLY A 42 -3.72 -4.50 -1.05
N ASN A 43 -4.92 -4.25 -1.58
CA ASN A 43 -6.16 -4.87 -1.14
C ASN A 43 -6.51 -4.64 0.35
N TYR A 44 -6.12 -3.51 0.93
CA TYR A 44 -6.48 -3.08 2.29
C TYR A 44 -7.67 -2.11 2.25
N ALA A 45 -8.56 -2.20 3.23
CA ALA A 45 -9.62 -1.22 3.42
C ALA A 45 -9.06 0.14 3.89
N ALA A 46 -9.77 1.24 3.64
CA ALA A 46 -9.32 2.58 4.00
C ALA A 46 -9.00 2.74 5.50
N TRP A 47 -9.77 2.07 6.37
CA TRP A 47 -9.52 2.04 7.81
C TRP A 47 -8.24 1.28 8.17
N GLU A 48 -7.96 0.16 7.49
CA GLU A 48 -6.72 -0.62 7.67
C GLU A 48 -5.51 0.22 7.23
N VAL A 49 -5.61 0.95 6.11
CA VAL A 49 -4.56 1.87 5.64
C VAL A 49 -4.27 2.94 6.69
N THR A 50 -5.33 3.54 7.25
CA THR A 50 -5.20 4.57 8.29
C THR A 50 -4.54 4.02 9.55
N GLU A 51 -4.93 2.83 9.99
CA GLU A 51 -4.34 2.15 11.14
C GLU A 51 -2.84 1.85 10.92
N ILE A 52 -2.50 1.29 9.76
CA ILE A 52 -1.11 1.01 9.37
C ILE A 52 -0.28 2.30 9.38
N VAL A 53 -0.77 3.36 8.75
CA VAL A 53 -0.08 4.66 8.74
C VAL A 53 0.06 5.22 10.15
N GLY A 54 -0.96 5.08 11.00
CA GLY A 54 -0.91 5.48 12.41
C GLY A 54 0.18 4.74 13.18
N ILE A 55 0.25 3.42 13.04
CA ILE A 55 1.29 2.58 13.65
C ILE A 55 2.68 2.98 13.15
N CYS A 56 2.86 3.16 11.84
CA CYS A 56 4.13 3.55 11.28
C CYS A 56 4.57 4.93 11.77
N LYS A 57 3.66 5.92 11.83
CA LYS A 57 3.96 7.26 12.35
C LYS A 57 4.31 7.24 13.84
N ALA A 58 3.59 6.47 14.65
CA ALA A 58 3.82 6.38 16.09
C ALA A 58 5.18 5.77 16.43
N ASN A 59 5.63 4.79 15.66
CA ASN A 59 6.89 4.08 15.90
C ASN A 59 8.07 4.57 15.05
N GLY A 60 7.84 5.52 14.14
CA GLY A 60 8.86 6.01 13.19
C GLY A 60 9.27 4.98 12.14
N TYR A 61 8.38 4.07 11.77
CA TYR A 61 8.62 3.07 10.72
C TYR A 61 8.45 3.66 9.32
N ILE A 62 8.94 2.94 8.32
CA ILE A 62 8.68 3.26 6.91
C ILE A 62 7.18 3.33 6.62
N LEU A 63 6.77 4.41 5.95
CA LEU A 63 5.40 4.63 5.52
C LEU A 63 5.14 4.00 4.15
N PRO A 64 3.93 3.46 3.91
CA PRO A 64 3.54 3.03 2.58
C PRO A 64 3.50 4.25 1.65
N THR A 65 4.14 4.14 0.50
CA THR A 65 4.16 5.21 -0.53
C THR A 65 3.30 4.87 -1.74
N ILE A 66 2.95 3.59 -1.88
CA ILE A 66 2.20 3.05 -3.01
C ILE A 66 1.08 2.16 -2.49
N TYR A 67 -0.08 2.24 -3.12
CA TYR A 67 -1.19 1.36 -2.90
C TYR A 67 -1.50 0.57 -4.18
N GLN A 68 -1.42 -0.77 -4.16
CA GLN A 68 -1.84 -1.62 -5.27
C GLN A 68 -3.27 -2.13 -5.05
N GLY A 69 -4.23 -1.61 -5.80
CA GLY A 69 -5.62 -2.05 -5.76
C GLY A 69 -6.02 -2.80 -7.02
N ILE A 70 -6.82 -3.85 -6.89
CA ILE A 70 -7.54 -4.40 -8.04
C ILE A 70 -8.64 -3.40 -8.41
N TYR A 71 -8.53 -2.81 -9.60
CA TYR A 71 -9.56 -1.91 -10.13
C TYR A 71 -10.58 -2.73 -10.93
N ASN A 72 -11.47 -3.43 -10.24
CA ASN A 72 -12.57 -4.14 -10.88
C ASN A 72 -13.79 -3.22 -10.95
N LEU A 73 -14.10 -2.75 -12.17
CA LEU A 73 -15.31 -2.05 -12.59
C LEU A 73 -16.59 -2.93 -12.50
N ASN A 74 -16.64 -3.84 -11.53
CA ASN A 74 -17.79 -4.69 -11.25
C ASN A 74 -18.35 -4.28 -9.89
N ALA A 75 -19.67 -4.10 -9.83
CA ALA A 75 -20.49 -3.39 -8.83
C ALA A 75 -20.29 -3.75 -7.32
N ILE A 76 -19.35 -4.63 -6.97
CA ILE A 76 -19.03 -5.05 -5.60
C ILE A 76 -17.94 -4.15 -4.97
N HIS A 77 -17.11 -3.44 -5.78
CA HIS A 77 -16.03 -2.59 -5.27
C HIS A 77 -16.34 -1.08 -5.20
N HIS A 78 -17.44 -0.60 -5.79
CA HIS A 78 -17.86 0.81 -5.71
C HIS A 78 -18.07 1.31 -4.27
N SER A 79 -18.28 0.42 -3.30
CA SER A 79 -18.44 0.80 -1.88
C SER A 79 -17.13 1.17 -1.19
N VAL A 80 -15.97 0.75 -1.70
CA VAL A 80 -14.65 0.99 -1.07
C VAL A 80 -13.95 2.22 -1.66
N GLU A 81 -14.29 2.58 -2.90
CA GLU A 81 -13.70 3.72 -3.62
C GLU A 81 -13.91 5.11 -2.98
N PRO A 82 -15.10 5.48 -2.46
CA PRO A 82 -15.30 6.84 -1.96
C PRO A 82 -14.49 7.15 -0.70
N GLU A 83 -14.11 6.14 0.09
CA GLU A 83 -13.31 6.34 1.31
C GLU A 83 -11.81 6.12 1.05
N LEU A 84 -11.46 5.18 0.16
CA LEU A 84 -10.07 4.83 -0.11
C LEU A 84 -9.32 5.96 -0.83
N PHE A 85 -9.89 6.55 -1.89
CA PHE A 85 -9.18 7.62 -2.63
C PHE A 85 -8.89 8.86 -1.78
N PRO A 86 -9.83 9.39 -0.96
CA PRO A 86 -9.53 10.48 -0.03
C PRO A 86 -8.50 10.09 1.02
N CYS A 87 -8.57 8.87 1.56
CA CYS A 87 -7.57 8.35 2.51
C CYS A 87 -6.16 8.35 1.90
N LEU A 88 -6.01 7.81 0.69
CA LEU A 88 -4.72 7.77 -0.01
C LEU A 88 -4.19 9.18 -0.29
N ARG A 89 -5.06 10.11 -0.74
CA ARG A 89 -4.67 11.51 -0.95
C ARG A 89 -4.23 12.19 0.33
N ASN A 90 -4.93 11.96 1.44
CA ASN A 90 -4.59 12.54 2.74
C ASN A 90 -3.22 12.09 3.25
N PHE A 91 -2.82 10.85 2.94
CA PHE A 91 -1.51 10.30 3.32
C PHE A 91 -0.43 10.43 2.24
N GLY A 92 -0.75 11.01 1.08
CA GLY A 92 0.19 11.16 -0.05
C GLY A 92 0.58 9.83 -0.70
N ILE A 93 -0.27 8.81 -0.62
CA ILE A 93 -0.01 7.47 -1.14
C ILE A 93 -0.46 7.41 -2.60
N SER A 94 0.41 6.95 -3.49
CA SER A 94 0.09 6.81 -4.92
C SER A 94 -0.70 5.53 -5.19
N PHE A 95 -1.83 5.62 -5.90
CA PHE A 95 -2.64 4.44 -6.25
C PHE A 95 -2.19 3.82 -7.58
N TYR A 96 -1.87 2.53 -7.56
CA TYR A 96 -1.50 1.71 -8.70
C TYR A 96 -2.61 0.69 -8.93
N GLY A 97 -3.49 0.99 -9.87
CA GLY A 97 -4.56 0.08 -10.27
C GLY A 97 -4.02 -1.08 -11.11
N PHE A 98 -4.18 -2.31 -10.65
CA PHE A 98 -3.96 -3.49 -11.48
C PHE A 98 -5.31 -3.97 -12.03
N ASN A 99 -5.47 -3.92 -13.35
CA ASN A 99 -6.62 -4.49 -14.05
C ASN A 99 -6.11 -5.22 -15.30
N PRO A 100 -6.30 -6.55 -15.44
CA PRO A 100 -5.83 -7.31 -16.59
C PRO A 100 -6.52 -6.95 -17.92
N ARG A 101 -7.48 -6.01 -17.95
CA ARG A 101 -8.16 -5.57 -19.18
C ARG A 101 -8.22 -4.06 -19.46
N THR A 102 -7.64 -3.18 -18.64
CA THR A 102 -7.74 -1.74 -18.94
C THR A 102 -6.52 -0.97 -18.45
N TYR A 103 -5.71 -0.52 -19.41
CA TYR A 103 -4.62 0.42 -19.22
C TYR A 103 -5.22 1.79 -18.88
N SER A 104 -5.31 2.12 -17.59
CA SER A 104 -5.66 3.46 -17.13
C SER A 104 -4.74 3.83 -15.97
N SER A 105 -3.53 4.26 -16.34
CA SER A 105 -2.60 4.93 -15.45
C SER A 105 -3.15 6.33 -15.14
N PHE A 106 -3.94 6.46 -14.06
CA PHE A 106 -4.31 7.75 -13.49
C PHE A 106 -3.12 8.35 -12.73
N PHE A 107 -2.17 8.92 -13.48
CA PHE A 107 -1.27 9.94 -12.94
C PHE A 107 -1.95 11.30 -13.14
N GLN A 108 -2.46 11.86 -12.06
CA GLN A 108 -2.69 13.30 -11.98
C GLN A 108 -1.67 13.84 -10.97
N GLN A 109 -0.49 14.18 -11.47
CA GLN A 109 0.34 15.23 -10.87
C GLN A 109 0.08 16.52 -11.67
N PRO A 110 0.18 17.70 -11.03
CA PRO A 110 -0.24 18.99 -11.58
C PRO A 110 0.48 19.39 -12.87
#